data_AF-A0A7S2SDN8-F1
#
_entry.id   AF-A0A7S2SDN8-F1
#
_cell.length_a   1.000
_cell.length_b   1.000
_cell.length_c   1.000
_cell.angle_alpha   90.00
_cell.angle_beta   90.00
_cell.angle_gamma   90.00
#
_symmetry.space_group_name_H-M   'P 1'
#
loop_
_entity.id
_entity.type
_entity.pdbx_description
1 polymer ?
#
loop_
_entity_poly.entity_id
_entity_poly.type
_entity_poly.pdbx_seq_one_letter_code
_entity_poly.pdbx_strand_id
1 'polypeptide(L)'
;GGGMAPHRRLPTLAESPAGTTGFMATPGKAGDPLAPSILMPMTTMKTPKTLNGKAMLQKTLQAMALPPDEWADEVRDLQGQLIEALEQLSEREDELEEGAALVKHYEGHLATIRQQTAMLYAEHLQYVKRVEASDQAKVEELKQLLTERDKLQKKVETLESLQRALEQAGRPGALQAELQALGRKAVALEANELVLRRRCASLEEQVQSEAEAKTGAQRTALEAEMELKARLLYLEEWKQGASERLERLQARLDDSVARA
;
A
#
# COMPACT_ATOMS: atom_id res chain seq x y z
N GLY A 1 -40.39 12.29 24.72
CA GLY A 1 -40.15 11.28 23.68
C GLY A 1 -38.96 11.75 22.86
N GLY A 2 -37.80 11.14 23.07
CA GLY A 2 -36.57 11.47 22.36
C GLY A 2 -35.78 10.19 22.20
N GLY A 3 -35.87 9.57 21.02
CA GLY A 3 -35.20 8.33 20.70
C GLY A 3 -33.70 8.55 20.59
N MET A 4 -32.94 7.89 21.46
CA MET A 4 -31.50 7.67 21.31
C MET A 4 -31.24 6.90 20.02
N ALA A 5 -30.52 7.51 19.07
CA ALA A 5 -29.95 6.79 17.94
C ALA A 5 -28.76 5.94 18.43
N PRO A 6 -28.69 4.65 18.06
CA PRO A 6 -27.61 3.78 18.52
C PRO A 6 -26.32 4.02 17.73
N HIS A 7 -25.20 4.03 18.44
CA HIS A 7 -23.84 3.96 17.89
C HIS A 7 -23.71 2.80 16.91
N ARG A 8 -23.50 3.10 15.62
CA ARG A 8 -22.99 2.12 14.65
C ARG A 8 -21.51 1.87 14.95
N ARG A 9 -21.23 0.67 15.45
CA ARG A 9 -19.88 0.09 15.54
C ARG A 9 -19.26 0.05 14.15
N LEU A 10 -18.02 0.52 14.04
CA LEU A 10 -17.15 0.25 12.90
C LEU A 10 -16.92 -1.27 12.79
N PRO A 11 -16.97 -1.87 11.60
CA PRO A 11 -16.62 -3.27 11.44
C PRO A 11 -15.10 -3.44 11.65
N THR A 12 -14.78 -4.34 12.58
CA THR A 12 -13.47 -4.94 12.77
C THR A 12 -13.03 -5.65 11.49
N LEU A 13 -11.92 -5.22 10.90
CA LEU A 13 -11.19 -5.96 9.87
C LEU A 13 -10.52 -7.16 10.53
N ALA A 14 -11.23 -8.28 10.57
CA ALA A 14 -10.65 -9.59 10.78
C ALA A 14 -10.42 -10.23 9.40
N GLU A 15 -9.17 -10.68 9.22
CA GLU A 15 -8.75 -11.81 8.40
C GLU A 15 -8.99 -11.71 6.88
N SER A 16 -7.91 -11.36 6.18
CA SER A 16 -7.69 -11.82 4.81
C SER A 16 -6.39 -12.64 4.77
N PRO A 17 -6.39 -13.82 4.15
CA PRO A 17 -5.26 -14.73 4.17
C PRO A 17 -4.13 -14.21 3.28
N ALA A 18 -2.91 -14.39 3.78
CA ALA A 18 -1.66 -14.15 3.07
C ALA A 18 -1.64 -14.93 1.74
N GLY A 19 -1.90 -14.23 0.64
CA GLY A 19 -1.62 -14.67 -0.71
C GLY A 19 -0.13 -14.54 -0.97
N THR A 20 0.58 -15.65 -0.85
CA THR A 20 1.96 -15.86 -1.27
C THR A 20 2.12 -15.52 -2.77
N THR A 21 2.61 -14.32 -3.08
CA THR A 21 3.18 -14.00 -4.39
C THR A 21 4.68 -13.78 -4.25
N GLY A 22 5.40 -14.89 -4.01
CA GLY A 22 6.83 -14.98 -4.25
C GLY A 22 7.06 -15.18 -5.74
N PHE A 23 7.33 -14.08 -6.43
CA PHE A 23 7.73 -14.04 -7.83
C PHE A 23 9.10 -14.75 -7.95
N MET A 24 9.14 -15.96 -8.50
CA MET A 24 10.41 -16.61 -8.83
C MET A 24 11.06 -15.88 -10.00
N ALA A 25 12.07 -15.07 -9.70
CA ALA A 25 12.98 -14.52 -10.68
C ALA A 25 13.88 -15.66 -11.20
N THR A 26 13.69 -16.03 -12.47
CA THR A 26 14.62 -16.84 -13.24
C THR A 26 15.96 -16.09 -13.40
N PRO A 27 17.12 -16.71 -13.12
CA PRO A 27 18.40 -16.03 -13.27
C PRO A 27 18.80 -15.97 -14.75
N GLY A 28 18.83 -14.74 -15.29
CA GLY A 28 19.45 -14.43 -16.57
C GLY A 28 20.97 -14.66 -16.52
N LYS A 29 21.49 -15.44 -17.47
CA LYS A 29 22.91 -15.65 -17.73
C LYS A 29 23.41 -14.55 -18.67
N ALA A 30 24.37 -13.76 -18.23
CA ALA A 30 25.16 -12.86 -19.07
C ALA A 30 26.57 -13.43 -19.27
N GLY A 31 27.07 -13.31 -20.50
CA GLY A 31 28.49 -13.07 -20.79
C GLY A 31 29.38 -14.28 -21.00
N ASP A 32 29.63 -14.59 -22.27
CA ASP A 32 30.79 -15.35 -22.73
C ASP A 32 32.13 -14.71 -22.31
N PRO A 33 33.17 -15.54 -22.18
CA PRO A 33 34.44 -15.19 -22.81
C PRO A 33 34.98 -16.34 -23.67
N LEU A 34 35.25 -15.98 -24.94
CA LEU A 34 36.37 -16.41 -25.80
C LEU A 34 36.79 -17.90 -25.78
N ALA A 35 36.54 -18.53 -26.93
CA ALA A 35 37.11 -19.79 -27.43
C ALA A 35 38.67 -19.76 -27.43
N PRO A 36 39.44 -20.89 -27.56
CA PRO A 36 39.13 -22.00 -28.45
C PRO A 36 39.56 -23.41 -28.00
N SER A 37 38.67 -24.39 -28.11
CA SER A 37 38.97 -25.77 -28.54
C SER A 37 37.72 -26.60 -28.38
N ILE A 38 37.05 -26.87 -29.49
CA ILE A 38 36.06 -27.94 -29.57
C ILE A 38 36.56 -28.85 -30.67
N LEU A 39 37.29 -29.90 -30.25
CA LEU A 39 37.24 -31.20 -30.89
C LEU A 39 35.80 -31.41 -31.35
N MET A 40 35.59 -31.59 -32.66
CA MET A 40 34.29 -31.97 -33.20
C MET A 40 33.72 -33.06 -32.29
N PRO A 41 32.65 -32.79 -31.52
CA PRO A 41 32.01 -33.87 -30.79
C PRO A 41 31.54 -34.82 -31.89
N MET A 42 32.10 -36.03 -31.89
CA MET A 42 31.51 -37.16 -32.60
C MET A 42 30.01 -37.04 -32.35
N THR A 43 29.25 -36.79 -33.41
CA THR A 43 27.81 -36.54 -33.38
C THR A 43 27.18 -37.76 -32.75
N THR A 44 27.02 -37.73 -31.43
CA THR A 44 26.23 -38.70 -30.72
C THR A 44 24.83 -38.59 -31.29
N MET A 45 24.31 -39.70 -31.80
CA MET A 45 23.05 -39.75 -32.54
C MET A 45 21.93 -39.04 -31.76
N LYS A 46 21.60 -37.83 -32.18
CA LYS A 46 20.50 -37.04 -31.61
C LYS A 46 19.25 -37.40 -32.37
N THR A 47 18.46 -38.27 -31.75
CA THR A 47 17.15 -38.66 -32.25
C THR A 47 16.08 -37.76 -31.63
N PRO A 48 14.97 -37.49 -32.35
CA PRO A 48 13.86 -36.72 -31.83
C PRO A 48 13.42 -37.27 -30.48
N LYS A 49 13.16 -36.38 -29.51
CA LYS A 49 12.90 -36.81 -28.13
C LYS A 49 11.46 -37.26 -27.97
N THR A 50 10.53 -36.66 -28.71
CA THR A 50 9.11 -36.97 -28.59
C THR A 50 8.70 -38.17 -29.44
N LEU A 51 7.62 -38.83 -29.02
CA LEU A 51 7.08 -39.99 -29.72
C LEU A 51 6.60 -39.65 -31.14
N ASN A 52 6.10 -38.41 -31.33
CA ASN A 52 5.66 -37.91 -32.64
C ASN A 52 6.84 -37.60 -33.57
N GLY A 53 7.93 -36.99 -33.08
CA GLY A 53 9.10 -36.76 -33.92
C GLY A 53 9.79 -38.05 -34.33
N LYS A 54 9.81 -39.07 -33.46
CA LYS A 54 10.29 -40.41 -33.83
C LYS A 54 9.44 -41.05 -34.93
N ALA A 55 8.11 -40.94 -34.82
CA ALA A 55 7.19 -41.44 -35.85
C ALA A 55 7.31 -40.66 -37.16
N MET A 56 7.49 -39.33 -37.09
CA MET A 56 7.72 -38.48 -38.25
C MET A 56 9.03 -38.83 -38.95
N LEU A 57 10.12 -38.98 -38.18
CA LEU A 57 11.43 -39.39 -38.67
C LEU A 57 11.33 -40.74 -39.39
N GLN A 58 10.72 -41.74 -38.74
CA GLN A 58 10.51 -43.06 -39.33
C GLN A 58 9.70 -43.00 -40.62
N LYS A 59 8.64 -42.18 -40.67
CA LYS A 59 7.83 -41.97 -41.88
C LYS A 59 8.62 -41.30 -43.01
N THR A 60 9.42 -40.28 -42.71
CA THR A 60 10.30 -39.64 -43.71
C THR A 60 11.40 -40.55 -44.21
N LEU A 61 12.03 -41.34 -43.33
CA LEU A 61 13.07 -42.29 -43.72
C LEU A 61 12.51 -43.42 -44.61
N GLN A 62 11.32 -43.92 -44.29
CA GLN A 62 10.61 -44.89 -45.13
C GLN A 62 10.24 -44.31 -46.51
N ALA A 63 9.89 -43.02 -46.57
CA ALA A 63 9.55 -42.35 -47.83
C ALA A 63 10.78 -42.08 -48.73
N MET A 64 11.97 -41.90 -48.14
CA MET A 64 13.20 -41.62 -48.90
C MET A 64 13.86 -42.86 -49.50
N ALA A 65 13.46 -44.08 -49.09
CA ALA A 65 13.96 -45.36 -49.62
C ALA A 65 15.50 -45.39 -49.79
N LEU A 66 16.22 -44.87 -48.79
CA LEU A 66 17.66 -44.63 -48.88
C LEU A 66 18.44 -45.95 -48.99
N PRO A 67 19.39 -46.07 -49.95
CA PRO A 67 20.32 -47.21 -50.02
C PRO A 67 21.14 -47.35 -48.73
N PRO A 68 21.64 -48.56 -48.38
CA PRO A 68 22.40 -48.81 -47.15
C PRO A 68 23.85 -48.26 -47.19
N ASP A 69 24.11 -47.20 -47.95
CA ASP A 69 25.43 -46.60 -48.10
C ASP A 69 25.72 -45.62 -46.95
N GLU A 70 27.01 -45.37 -46.67
CA GLU A 70 27.48 -44.53 -45.54
C GLU A 70 26.87 -43.11 -45.51
N TRP A 71 26.50 -42.54 -46.66
CA TRP A 71 25.85 -41.22 -46.75
C TRP A 71 24.37 -41.22 -46.31
N ALA A 72 23.71 -42.38 -46.29
CA ALA A 72 22.31 -42.48 -45.87
C ALA A 72 22.14 -42.32 -44.35
N ASP A 73 23.16 -42.68 -43.58
CA ASP A 73 23.18 -42.48 -42.13
C ASP A 73 23.38 -40.99 -41.78
N GLU A 74 24.24 -40.28 -42.51
CA GLU A 74 24.40 -38.82 -42.37
C GLU A 74 23.09 -38.07 -42.69
N VAL A 75 22.40 -38.47 -43.78
CA VAL A 75 21.09 -37.90 -44.14
C VAL A 75 20.06 -38.20 -43.06
N ARG A 76 20.07 -39.41 -42.48
CA ARG A 76 19.18 -39.79 -41.38
C ARG A 76 19.44 -38.95 -40.12
N ASP A 77 20.69 -38.69 -39.80
CA ASP A 77 21.08 -37.90 -38.65
C ASP A 77 20.70 -36.43 -38.82
N LEU A 78 20.94 -35.84 -39.99
CA LEU A 78 20.48 -34.49 -40.32
C LEU A 78 18.95 -34.38 -40.27
N GLN A 79 18.23 -35.40 -40.76
CA GLN A 79 16.78 -35.47 -40.68
C GLN A 79 16.30 -35.54 -39.22
N GLY A 80 16.99 -36.31 -38.37
CA GLY A 80 16.72 -36.42 -36.93
C GLY A 80 16.92 -35.09 -36.21
N GLN A 81 18.03 -34.39 -36.49
CA GLN A 81 18.32 -33.08 -35.93
C GLN A 81 17.32 -32.01 -36.38
N LEU A 82 16.90 -32.04 -37.66
CA LEU A 82 15.89 -31.12 -38.17
C LEU A 82 14.55 -31.31 -37.45
N ILE A 83 14.13 -32.57 -37.27
CA ILE A 83 12.87 -32.86 -36.57
C ILE A 83 12.96 -32.44 -35.11
N GLU A 84 14.08 -32.70 -34.42
CA GLU A 84 14.27 -32.22 -33.04
C GLU A 84 14.23 -30.68 -32.96
N ALA A 85 14.84 -29.97 -33.92
CA ALA A 85 14.80 -28.52 -33.97
C ALA A 85 13.38 -27.98 -34.19
N LEU A 86 12.57 -28.66 -35.01
CA LEU A 86 11.17 -28.32 -35.22
C LEU A 86 10.32 -28.59 -33.97
N GLU A 87 10.56 -29.68 -33.24
CA GLU A 87 9.90 -29.94 -31.95
C GLU A 87 10.20 -28.84 -30.93
N GLN A 88 11.48 -28.48 -30.78
CA GLN A 88 11.89 -27.41 -29.86
C GLN A 88 11.31 -26.06 -30.28
N LEU A 89 11.21 -25.80 -31.59
CA LEU A 89 10.58 -24.58 -32.08
C LEU A 89 9.09 -24.55 -31.73
N SER A 90 8.35 -25.64 -31.95
CA SER A 90 6.93 -25.71 -31.58
C SER A 90 6.71 -25.54 -30.08
N GLU A 91 7.54 -26.17 -29.23
CA GLU A 91 7.45 -25.99 -27.78
C GLU A 91 7.68 -24.53 -27.37
N ARG A 92 8.63 -23.84 -28.02
CA ARG A 92 8.88 -22.41 -27.76
C ARG A 92 7.74 -21.53 -28.28
N GLU A 93 7.11 -21.88 -29.40
CA GLU A 93 5.94 -21.17 -29.92
C GLU A 93 4.75 -21.28 -28.96
N ASP A 94 4.49 -22.47 -28.40
CA ASP A 94 3.45 -22.68 -27.39
C ASP A 94 3.73 -21.88 -26.11
N GLU A 95 4.97 -21.92 -25.60
CA GLU A 95 5.39 -21.11 -24.44
C GLU A 95 5.21 -19.59 -24.69
N LEU A 96 5.49 -19.12 -25.91
CA LEU A 96 5.30 -17.73 -26.30
C LEU A 96 3.82 -17.35 -26.37
N GLU A 97 2.96 -18.25 -26.86
CA GLU A 97 1.51 -18.02 -26.92
C GLU A 97 0.91 -17.94 -25.50
N GLU A 98 1.32 -18.83 -24.60
CA GLU A 98 0.94 -18.79 -23.18
C GLU A 98 1.40 -17.47 -22.53
N GLY A 99 2.64 -17.06 -22.78
CA GLY A 99 3.18 -15.78 -22.30
C GLY A 99 2.38 -14.58 -22.81
N ALA A 100 2.03 -14.56 -24.11
CA ALA A 100 1.23 -13.51 -24.72
C ALA A 100 -0.19 -13.44 -24.12
N ALA A 101 -0.82 -14.60 -23.86
CA ALA A 101 -2.12 -14.66 -23.20
C ALA A 101 -2.07 -14.09 -21.77
N LEU A 102 -1.01 -14.41 -21.02
CA LEU A 102 -0.81 -13.92 -19.66
C LEU A 102 -0.58 -12.40 -19.61
N VAL A 103 0.23 -11.87 -20.54
CA VAL A 103 0.45 -10.43 -20.69
C VAL A 103 -0.88 -9.71 -20.94
N LYS A 104 -1.67 -10.20 -21.91
CA LYS A 104 -2.98 -9.62 -22.24
C LYS A 104 -3.94 -9.63 -21.05
N HIS A 105 -3.93 -10.71 -20.26
CA HIS A 105 -4.73 -10.81 -19.05
C HIS A 105 -4.33 -9.76 -18.01
N TYR A 106 -3.02 -9.61 -17.74
CA TYR A 106 -2.54 -8.61 -16.79
C TYR A 106 -2.71 -7.17 -17.27
N GLU A 107 -2.62 -6.91 -18.58
CA GLU A 107 -2.95 -5.61 -19.17
C GLU A 107 -4.42 -5.24 -18.90
N GLY A 108 -5.34 -6.20 -19.02
CA GLY A 108 -6.76 -6.02 -18.69
C GLY A 108 -6.97 -5.70 -17.20
N HIS A 109 -6.27 -6.41 -16.31
CA HIS A 109 -6.29 -6.10 -14.87
C HIS A 109 -5.72 -4.71 -14.57
N LEU A 110 -4.61 -4.34 -15.21
CA LEU A 110 -4.00 -3.02 -15.06
C LEU A 110 -4.96 -1.90 -15.51
N ALA A 111 -5.66 -2.09 -16.63
CA ALA A 111 -6.69 -1.16 -17.10
C ALA A 111 -7.83 -1.00 -16.09
N THR A 112 -8.28 -2.11 -15.50
CA THR A 112 -9.34 -2.12 -14.48
C THR A 112 -8.91 -1.38 -13.21
N ILE A 113 -7.69 -1.65 -12.72
CA ILE A 113 -7.12 -0.97 -11.55
C ILE A 113 -7.02 0.54 -11.82
N ARG A 114 -6.50 0.94 -12.98
CA ARG A 114 -6.41 2.36 -13.37
C ARG A 114 -7.78 3.05 -13.34
N GLN A 115 -8.81 2.39 -13.86
CA GLN A 115 -10.17 2.93 -13.85
C GLN A 115 -10.72 3.05 -12.42
N GLN A 116 -10.55 2.02 -11.60
CA GLN A 116 -10.97 2.03 -10.19
C GLN A 116 -10.25 3.13 -9.39
N THR A 117 -8.94 3.28 -9.58
CA THR A 117 -8.14 4.33 -8.96
C THR A 117 -8.61 5.72 -9.38
N ALA A 118 -8.91 5.93 -10.67
CA ALA A 118 -9.45 7.20 -11.14
C ALA A 118 -10.81 7.53 -10.52
N MET A 119 -11.71 6.53 -10.39
CA MET A 119 -13.01 6.70 -9.74
C MET A 119 -12.85 7.04 -8.26
N LEU A 120 -11.97 6.33 -7.53
CA LEU A 120 -11.70 6.59 -6.12
C LEU A 120 -11.19 8.02 -5.89
N TYR A 121 -10.26 8.49 -6.72
CA TYR A 121 -9.76 9.86 -6.64
C TYR A 121 -10.84 10.90 -6.94
N ALA A 122 -11.71 10.64 -7.91
CA ALA A 122 -12.84 11.52 -8.23
C ALA A 122 -13.83 11.61 -7.07
N GLU A 123 -14.18 10.48 -6.45
CA GLU A 123 -15.05 10.42 -5.27
C GLU A 123 -14.44 11.14 -4.07
N HIS A 124 -13.15 10.90 -3.81
CA HIS A 124 -12.43 11.57 -2.73
C HIS A 124 -12.41 13.10 -2.93
N LEU A 125 -12.15 13.57 -4.15
CA LEU A 125 -12.17 15.00 -4.46
C LEU A 125 -13.56 15.61 -4.24
N GLN A 126 -14.62 14.89 -4.60
CA GLN A 126 -16.00 15.33 -4.33
C GLN A 126 -16.30 15.37 -2.83
N TYR A 127 -15.85 14.37 -2.07
CA TYR A 127 -16.00 14.33 -0.62
C TYR A 127 -15.33 15.53 0.04
N VAL A 128 -14.07 15.80 -0.29
CA VAL A 128 -13.31 16.96 0.24
C VAL A 128 -14.07 18.26 -0.04
N LYS A 129 -14.53 18.48 -1.28
CA LYS A 129 -15.32 19.68 -1.64
C LYS A 129 -16.61 19.82 -0.83
N ARG A 130 -17.31 18.72 -0.54
CA ARG A 130 -18.54 18.75 0.27
C ARG A 130 -18.26 19.10 1.72
N VAL A 131 -17.19 18.54 2.28
CA VAL A 131 -16.76 18.83 3.66
C VAL A 131 -16.34 20.29 3.78
N GLU A 132 -15.49 20.77 2.87
CA GLU A 132 -15.06 22.17 2.82
C GLU A 132 -16.26 23.14 2.72
N ALA A 133 -17.24 22.84 1.85
CA ALA A 133 -18.45 23.65 1.73
C ALA A 133 -19.30 23.65 3.02
N SER A 134 -19.44 22.49 3.67
CA SER A 134 -20.12 22.36 4.97
C SER A 134 -19.40 23.16 6.06
N ASP A 135 -18.07 23.09 6.11
CA ASP A 135 -17.28 23.78 7.12
C ASP A 135 -17.31 25.30 6.90
N GLN A 136 -17.23 25.75 5.66
CA GLN A 136 -17.45 27.16 5.31
C GLN A 136 -18.83 27.65 5.74
N ALA A 137 -19.89 26.85 5.52
CA ALA A 137 -21.24 27.21 5.95
C ALA A 137 -21.33 27.35 7.47
N LYS A 138 -20.75 26.41 8.24
CA LYS A 138 -20.71 26.47 9.71
C LYS A 138 -19.90 27.66 10.21
N VAL A 139 -18.77 27.96 9.58
CA VAL A 139 -17.95 29.13 9.93
C VAL A 139 -18.75 30.43 9.73
N GLU A 140 -19.52 30.53 8.64
CA GLU A 140 -20.34 31.69 8.38
C GLU A 140 -21.53 31.81 9.36
N GLU A 141 -22.17 30.69 9.70
CA GLU A 141 -23.19 30.63 10.75
C GLU A 141 -22.64 31.05 12.12
N LEU A 142 -21.44 30.57 12.49
CA LEU A 142 -20.77 30.98 13.73
C LEU A 142 -20.49 32.47 13.76
N LYS A 143 -20.04 33.07 12.64
CA LYS A 143 -19.86 34.53 12.55
C LYS A 143 -21.18 35.26 12.78
N GLN A 144 -22.27 34.81 12.16
CA GLN A 144 -23.58 35.41 12.34
C GLN A 144 -24.02 35.35 13.81
N LEU A 145 -23.93 34.18 14.45
CA LEU A 145 -24.26 33.99 15.87
C LEU A 145 -23.38 34.86 16.79
N LEU A 146 -22.08 35.02 16.49
CA LEU A 146 -21.20 35.91 17.23
C LEU A 146 -21.65 37.37 17.13
N THR A 147 -22.03 37.84 15.94
CA THR A 147 -22.57 39.20 15.78
C THR A 147 -23.90 39.40 16.51
N GLU A 148 -24.75 38.38 16.55
CA GLU A 148 -26.00 38.42 17.30
C GLU A 148 -25.76 38.45 18.81
N ARG A 149 -24.83 37.63 19.30
CA ARG A 149 -24.40 37.63 20.70
C ARG A 149 -23.86 39.00 21.10
N ASP A 150 -23.00 39.62 20.29
CA ASP A 150 -22.48 40.96 20.56
C ASP A 150 -23.59 42.03 20.60
N LYS A 151 -24.59 41.93 19.73
CA LYS A 151 -25.77 42.84 19.74
C LYS A 151 -26.60 42.65 21.00
N LEU A 152 -26.87 41.41 21.41
CA LEU A 152 -27.63 41.09 22.62
C LEU A 152 -26.87 41.52 23.88
N GLN A 153 -25.56 41.29 23.93
CA GLN A 153 -24.73 41.72 25.05
C GLN A 153 -24.77 43.24 25.25
N LYS A 154 -24.66 44.03 24.17
CA LYS A 154 -24.83 45.49 24.25
C LYS A 154 -26.20 45.89 24.77
N LYS A 155 -27.27 45.19 24.38
CA LYS A 155 -28.63 45.45 24.91
C LYS A 155 -28.70 45.16 26.41
N VAL A 156 -28.13 44.06 26.87
CA VAL A 156 -28.06 43.73 28.30
C VAL A 156 -27.30 44.83 29.05
N GLU A 157 -26.12 45.23 28.58
CA GLU A 157 -25.33 46.31 29.19
C GLU A 157 -26.13 47.63 29.29
N THR A 158 -26.89 47.99 28.25
CA THR A 158 -27.76 49.17 28.29
C THR A 158 -28.90 49.03 29.30
N LEU A 159 -29.56 47.87 29.38
CA LEU A 159 -30.64 47.63 30.32
C LEU A 159 -30.14 47.62 31.77
N GLU A 160 -28.99 47.00 32.03
CA GLU A 160 -28.33 47.04 33.33
C GLU A 160 -27.96 48.46 33.75
N SER A 161 -27.49 49.30 32.81
CA SER A 161 -27.18 50.69 33.10
C SER A 161 -28.43 51.49 33.52
N LEU A 162 -29.56 51.24 32.87
CA LEU A 162 -30.86 51.85 33.21
C LEU A 162 -31.38 51.34 34.55
N GLN A 163 -31.24 50.04 34.81
CA GLN A 163 -31.65 49.43 36.08
C GLN A 163 -30.82 50.00 37.24
N ARG A 164 -29.48 50.11 37.09
CA ARG A 164 -28.62 50.75 38.10
C ARG A 164 -29.01 52.21 38.35
N ALA A 165 -29.38 52.96 37.31
CA ALA A 165 -29.85 54.33 37.47
C ALA A 165 -31.18 54.41 38.25
N LEU A 166 -32.10 53.47 38.02
CA LEU A 166 -33.36 53.32 38.76
C LEU A 166 -33.12 52.92 40.22
N GLU A 167 -32.22 51.98 40.48
CA GLU A 167 -31.85 51.54 41.83
C GLU A 167 -31.15 52.65 42.62
N GLN A 168 -30.38 53.53 41.97
CA GLN A 168 -29.81 54.73 42.58
C GLN A 168 -30.87 55.79 42.92
N ALA A 169 -32.00 55.79 42.20
CA ALA A 169 -33.11 56.73 42.42
C ALA A 169 -34.03 56.35 43.60
N GLY A 170 -33.96 55.12 44.13
CA GLY A 170 -34.78 54.65 45.26
C GLY A 170 -33.99 53.90 46.33
N ARG A 171 -33.81 54.50 47.52
CA ARG A 171 -33.13 53.89 48.68
C ARG A 171 -34.10 53.10 49.58
N PRO A 172 -33.64 52.00 50.20
CA PRO A 172 -33.35 52.02 51.64
C PRO A 172 -32.01 51.32 52.01
N GLY A 173 -31.14 52.03 52.73
CA GLY A 173 -29.68 51.81 52.74
C GLY A 173 -29.09 50.60 53.48
N ALA A 174 -29.83 49.84 54.28
CA ALA A 174 -29.28 48.70 55.03
C ALA A 174 -29.33 47.38 54.24
N LEU A 175 -30.53 47.01 53.77
CA LEU A 175 -30.74 45.88 52.86
C LEU A 175 -29.97 46.08 51.54
N GLN A 176 -29.86 47.33 51.08
CA GLN A 176 -29.10 47.69 49.89
C GLN A 176 -27.59 47.52 50.07
N ALA A 177 -27.05 47.78 51.27
CA ALA A 177 -25.63 47.54 51.56
C ALA A 177 -25.31 46.03 51.64
N GLU A 178 -26.21 45.23 52.20
CA GLU A 178 -26.05 43.77 52.27
C GLU A 178 -26.21 43.10 50.90
N LEU A 179 -27.18 43.55 50.10
CA LEU A 179 -27.31 43.17 48.68
C LEU A 179 -26.07 43.58 47.86
N GLN A 180 -25.48 44.75 48.13
CA GLN A 180 -24.23 45.14 47.49
C GLN A 180 -23.06 44.25 47.92
N ALA A 181 -22.98 43.85 49.19
CA ALA A 181 -21.94 42.95 49.67
C ALA A 181 -22.08 41.54 49.07
N LEU A 182 -23.30 41.02 48.98
CA LEU A 182 -23.61 39.75 48.30
C LEU A 182 -23.36 39.85 46.79
N GLY A 183 -23.73 40.96 46.15
CA GLY A 183 -23.46 41.22 44.74
C GLY A 183 -21.96 41.25 44.42
N ARG A 184 -21.14 41.88 45.27
CA ARG A 184 -19.67 41.84 45.12
C ARG A 184 -19.11 40.42 45.25
N LYS A 185 -19.66 39.60 46.15
CA LYS A 185 -19.28 38.18 46.28
C LYS A 185 -19.72 37.36 45.08
N ALA A 186 -20.93 37.60 44.56
CA ALA A 186 -21.43 36.94 43.35
C ALA A 186 -20.54 37.26 42.15
N VAL A 187 -20.22 38.53 41.92
CA VAL A 187 -19.31 38.96 40.83
C VAL A 187 -17.92 38.32 40.98
N ALA A 188 -17.39 38.21 42.20
CA ALA A 188 -16.11 37.54 42.43
C ALA A 188 -16.16 36.03 42.11
N LEU A 189 -17.27 35.36 42.44
CA LEU A 189 -17.49 33.95 42.13
C LEU A 189 -17.70 33.73 40.63
N GLU A 190 -18.45 34.59 39.95
CA GLU A 190 -18.64 34.56 38.49
C GLU A 190 -17.32 34.76 37.74
N ALA A 191 -16.49 35.72 38.19
CA ALA A 191 -15.16 35.91 37.64
C ALA A 191 -14.27 34.67 37.83
N ASN A 192 -14.34 34.03 39.00
CA ASN A 192 -13.60 32.80 39.27
C ASN A 192 -14.10 31.63 38.41
N GLU A 193 -15.42 31.49 38.24
CA GLU A 193 -16.01 30.49 37.36
C GLU A 193 -15.54 30.67 35.90
N LEU A 194 -15.49 31.92 35.41
CA LEU A 194 -14.97 32.21 34.07
C LEU A 194 -13.50 31.82 33.93
N VAL A 195 -12.67 32.11 34.93
CA VAL A 195 -11.25 31.72 34.95
C VAL A 195 -11.10 30.20 34.98
N LEU A 196 -11.90 29.51 35.79
CA LEU A 196 -11.90 28.05 35.88
C LEU A 196 -12.35 27.41 34.56
N ARG A 197 -13.44 27.91 33.93
CA ARG A 197 -13.90 27.43 32.62
C ARG A 197 -12.84 27.58 31.54
N ARG A 198 -12.15 28.73 31.49
CA ARG A 198 -11.02 28.94 30.56
C ARG A 198 -9.88 27.96 30.82
N ARG A 199 -9.58 27.69 32.10
CA ARG A 199 -8.53 26.74 32.47
C ARG A 199 -8.92 25.29 32.15
N CYS A 200 -10.17 24.90 32.35
CA CYS A 200 -10.69 23.60 31.93
C CYS A 200 -10.59 23.44 30.41
N ALA A 201 -11.05 24.42 29.63
CA ALA A 201 -10.92 24.38 28.17
C ALA A 201 -9.46 24.27 27.70
N SER A 202 -8.54 25.01 28.32
CA SER A 202 -7.11 24.91 28.02
C SER A 202 -6.52 23.55 28.36
N LEU A 203 -6.96 22.92 29.46
CA LEU A 203 -6.52 21.57 29.82
C LEU A 203 -7.10 20.51 28.88
N GLU A 204 -8.35 20.66 28.44
CA GLU A 204 -8.97 19.79 27.44
C GLU A 204 -8.20 19.84 26.11
N GLU A 205 -7.84 21.05 25.65
CA GLU A 205 -7.02 21.25 24.45
C GLU A 205 -5.64 20.62 24.60
N GLN A 206 -4.99 20.75 25.76
CA GLN A 206 -3.71 20.09 26.04
C GLN A 206 -3.84 18.56 25.97
N VAL A 207 -4.83 17.98 26.64
CA VAL A 207 -5.08 16.53 26.61
C VAL A 207 -5.34 16.04 25.19
N GLN A 208 -6.11 16.79 24.41
CA GLN A 208 -6.35 16.44 23.01
C GLN A 208 -5.08 16.51 22.17
N SER A 209 -4.28 17.57 22.32
CA SER A 209 -3.00 17.73 21.61
C SER A 209 -2.00 16.62 21.95
N GLU A 210 -1.91 16.20 23.22
CA GLU A 210 -1.06 15.09 23.64
C GLU A 210 -1.57 13.74 23.12
N ALA A 211 -2.88 13.54 23.07
CA ALA A 211 -3.47 12.33 22.49
C ALA A 211 -3.14 12.23 20.99
N GLU A 212 -3.29 13.33 20.24
CA GLU A 212 -2.92 13.40 18.83
C GLU A 212 -1.42 13.15 18.63
N ALA A 213 -0.56 13.82 19.40
CA ALA A 213 0.89 13.61 19.37
C ALA A 213 1.28 12.15 19.67
N LYS A 214 0.64 11.52 20.65
CA LYS A 214 0.84 10.11 20.98
C LYS A 214 0.45 9.18 19.84
N THR A 215 -0.72 9.40 19.23
CA THR A 215 -1.14 8.59 18.07
C THR A 215 -0.23 8.78 16.87
N GLY A 216 0.26 10.01 16.64
CA GLY A 216 1.26 10.30 15.61
C GLY A 216 2.56 9.56 15.85
N ALA A 217 3.12 9.65 17.07
CA ALA A 217 4.34 8.94 17.46
C ALA A 217 4.21 7.42 17.33
N GLN A 218 3.05 6.86 17.69
CA GLN A 218 2.76 5.44 17.52
C GLN A 218 2.75 5.02 16.04
N ARG A 219 2.15 5.83 15.15
CA ARG A 219 2.17 5.55 13.70
C ARG A 219 3.59 5.59 13.15
N THR A 220 4.36 6.62 13.47
CA THR A 220 5.75 6.72 13.00
C THR A 220 6.63 5.58 13.52
N ALA A 221 6.39 5.11 14.75
CA ALA A 221 7.11 3.96 15.29
C ALA A 221 6.76 2.67 14.54
N LEU A 222 5.49 2.43 14.25
CA LEU A 222 5.05 1.27 13.47
C LEU A 222 5.60 1.31 12.04
N GLU A 223 5.59 2.47 11.39
CA GLU A 223 6.17 2.66 10.05
C GLU A 223 7.68 2.35 10.05
N ALA A 224 8.42 2.88 11.02
CA ALA A 224 9.84 2.58 11.17
C ALA A 224 10.10 1.08 11.44
N GLU A 225 9.28 0.43 12.26
CA GLU A 225 9.38 -1.01 12.49
C GLU A 225 9.13 -1.83 11.20
N MET A 226 8.15 -1.44 10.39
CA MET A 226 7.89 -2.11 9.11
C MET A 226 9.06 -1.93 8.14
N GLU A 227 9.61 -0.72 8.02
CA GLU A 227 10.75 -0.43 7.16
C GLU A 227 11.99 -1.23 7.59
N LEU A 228 12.27 -1.28 8.89
CA LEU A 228 13.37 -2.08 9.44
C LEU A 228 13.19 -3.57 9.17
N LYS A 229 11.97 -4.11 9.30
CA LYS A 229 11.66 -5.51 8.97
C LYS A 229 11.88 -5.80 7.48
N ALA A 230 11.44 -4.92 6.59
CA ALA A 230 11.66 -5.06 5.15
C ALA A 230 13.16 -5.05 4.80
N ARG A 231 13.93 -4.14 5.42
CA ARG A 231 15.38 -4.09 5.24
C ARG A 231 16.08 -5.33 5.78
N LEU A 232 15.64 -5.85 6.93
CA LEU A 232 16.19 -7.07 7.52
C LEU A 232 15.97 -8.26 6.58
N LEU A 233 14.75 -8.43 6.06
CA LEU A 233 14.41 -9.47 5.09
C LEU A 233 15.26 -9.38 3.81
N TYR A 234 15.41 -8.18 3.25
CA TYR A 234 16.29 -7.96 2.10
C TYR A 234 17.75 -8.37 2.38
N LEU A 235 18.27 -8.03 3.56
CA LEU A 235 19.63 -8.40 3.95
C LEU A 235 19.77 -9.92 4.18
N GLU A 236 18.74 -10.57 4.70
CA GLU A 236 18.70 -12.03 4.85
C GLU A 236 18.72 -12.75 3.50
N GLU A 237 17.89 -12.31 2.55
CA GLU A 237 17.89 -12.84 1.19
C GLU A 237 19.24 -12.64 0.49
N TRP A 238 19.82 -11.44 0.63
CA TRP A 238 21.12 -11.13 0.04
C TRP A 238 22.25 -11.98 0.66
N LYS A 239 22.23 -12.14 1.99
CA LYS A 239 23.15 -13.02 2.71
C LYS A 239 22.99 -14.46 2.24
N GLN A 240 21.76 -14.97 2.15
CA GLN A 240 21.49 -16.33 1.70
C GLN A 240 22.01 -16.56 0.27
N GLY A 241 21.71 -15.65 -0.66
CA GLY A 241 22.23 -15.73 -2.03
C GLY A 241 23.76 -15.61 -2.12
N ALA A 242 24.41 -14.87 -1.22
CA ALA A 242 25.87 -14.85 -1.12
C ALA A 242 26.44 -16.18 -0.60
N SER A 243 25.84 -16.76 0.44
CA SER A 243 26.21 -18.08 0.99
C SER A 243 26.09 -19.18 -0.07
N GLU A 244 24.97 -19.25 -0.79
CA GLU A 244 24.78 -20.25 -1.85
C GLU A 244 25.81 -20.12 -2.99
N ARG A 245 26.26 -18.90 -3.30
CA ARG A 245 27.33 -18.66 -4.28
C ARG A 245 28.68 -19.13 -3.77
N LEU A 246 28.98 -18.86 -2.49
CA LEU A 246 30.20 -19.35 -1.84
C LEU A 246 30.21 -20.88 -1.78
N GLU A 247 29.11 -21.52 -1.38
CA GLU A 247 28.99 -22.98 -1.35
C GLU A 247 29.19 -23.60 -2.74
N ARG A 248 28.64 -22.99 -3.80
CA ARG A 248 28.87 -23.43 -5.19
C ARG A 248 30.33 -23.29 -5.61
N LEU A 249 31.02 -22.22 -5.21
CA LEU A 249 32.44 -22.04 -5.50
C LEU A 249 33.31 -23.02 -4.71
N GLN A 250 32.96 -23.26 -3.44
CA GLN A 250 33.59 -24.26 -2.58
C GLN A 250 33.49 -25.66 -3.20
N ALA A 251 32.28 -26.07 -3.60
CA ALA A 251 32.06 -27.37 -4.25
C ALA A 251 32.87 -27.54 -5.54
N ARG A 252 32.98 -26.49 -6.37
CA ARG A 252 33.82 -26.51 -7.57
C ARG A 252 35.30 -26.60 -7.26
N LEU A 253 35.75 -25.92 -6.20
CA LEU A 253 37.13 -25.99 -5.73
C LEU A 253 37.44 -27.41 -5.25
N ASP A 254 36.59 -27.98 -4.41
CA ASP A 254 36.72 -29.33 -3.88
C ASP A 254 36.77 -30.37 -5.03
N ASP A 255 35.90 -30.23 -6.03
CA ASP A 255 35.90 -31.04 -7.25
C ASP A 255 37.19 -30.94 -8.08
N SER A 256 37.83 -29.78 -8.07
CA SER A 256 39.08 -29.54 -8.81
C SER A 256 40.30 -30.09 -8.06
N VAL A 257 40.28 -30.02 -6.73
CA VAL A 257 41.32 -30.57 -5.85
C VAL A 257 41.24 -32.10 -5.81
N ALA A 258 40.03 -32.68 -5.82
CA ALA A 258 39.84 -34.13 -5.84
C ALA A 258 40.23 -34.80 -7.18
N ARG A 259 40.35 -34.01 -8.25
CA ARG A 259 40.76 -34.47 -9.59
C ARG A 259 42.25 -34.29 -9.89
N ALA A 260 42.99 -33.59 -9.03
CA ALA A 260 44.45 -33.40 -9.10
C ALA A 260 45.18 -34.46 -8.27
#